data_AF-A0A562UBX7-F1
#
_entry.id   AF-A0A562UBX7-F1
#
_cell.length_a   1.000
_cell.length_b   1.000
_cell.length_c   1.000
_cell.angle_alpha   90.00
_cell.angle_beta   90.00
_cell.angle_gamma   90.00
#
_symmetry.space_group_name_H-M   'P 1'
#
loop_
_entity.id
_entity.type
_entity.pdbx_description
1 polymer ?
#
loop_
_entity_poly.entity_id
_entity_poly.type
_entity_poly.pdbx_seq_one_letter_code
_entity_poly.pdbx_strand_id
1 'polypeptide(L)'
;MAQHKLPEGNEFIEGLRVLGAVLGYATESEFPVIATDPEGIAVDVAWFLEKGQKFPLFIFEVETTASNSMVYNPLKVLSKPNEIFEKPLFYFQIVLNQGQNSSRIDDLKRAYGIYNYRVYRLSLSEELLLISDILSQHRRLSGELDIVKLVDFIKQSQWVNLSIPGLINQIRLLDFEIKSGEFLQSIGILSLKYQDIVSIYCSELEKFYAASIDYHYDTNYQTYIGMHFPVALHLGIRAANVTGKLEKGYCFEKLVTWQNNGERLTMVGPHFGLSQDYDQFLIYMSGGYFALLACLFDGLDNSRIYFCDELEKIINASALEYRIFNYLWLMLIAPRKQTGKTYIDKASQFFVDQNFFSKEIAANLPFLADDELLYDFQNAHDEFSAGEFFNKSDYEVNTELLTQTAIAALVDPGTNEEIGQILKAYLLKP
;
A
#
# COMPACT_ATOMS: atom_id res chain seq x y z
N MET A 1 -12.20 -43.82 -7.20
CA MET A 1 -11.95 -42.68 -6.30
C MET A 1 -13.15 -41.74 -6.32
N ALA A 2 -13.59 -41.25 -5.17
CA ALA A 2 -14.70 -40.29 -5.12
C ALA A 2 -14.11 -38.89 -5.25
N GLN A 3 -13.90 -38.42 -6.49
CA GLN A 3 -13.68 -36.99 -6.73
C GLN A 3 -14.73 -36.19 -5.97
N HIS A 4 -14.35 -35.06 -5.38
CA HIS A 4 -15.32 -34.11 -4.86
C HIS A 4 -16.31 -33.78 -5.98
N LYS A 5 -17.55 -34.29 -5.82
CA LYS A 5 -18.59 -34.14 -6.85
C LYS A 5 -19.29 -32.78 -6.75
N LEU A 6 -19.09 -32.09 -5.62
CA LEU A 6 -19.74 -30.83 -5.32
C LEU A 6 -18.86 -29.66 -5.77
N PRO A 7 -19.38 -28.72 -6.58
CA PRO A 7 -18.63 -27.58 -7.11
C PRO A 7 -17.88 -26.78 -6.03
N GLU A 8 -18.53 -26.55 -4.88
CA GLU A 8 -17.96 -25.80 -3.74
C GLU A 8 -16.67 -26.46 -3.20
N GLY A 9 -16.62 -27.79 -3.14
CA GLY A 9 -15.42 -28.51 -2.69
C GLY A 9 -14.25 -28.36 -3.65
N ASN A 10 -14.52 -28.48 -4.95
CA ASN A 10 -13.49 -28.33 -5.98
C ASN A 10 -12.95 -26.91 -6.05
N GLU A 11 -13.83 -25.90 -5.93
CA GLU A 11 -13.43 -24.50 -5.90
C GLU A 11 -12.52 -24.20 -4.69
N PHE A 12 -12.85 -24.76 -3.53
CA PHE A 12 -12.03 -24.60 -2.33
C PHE A 12 -10.66 -25.28 -2.44
N ILE A 13 -10.62 -26.50 -2.99
CA ILE A 13 -9.38 -27.25 -3.27
C ILE A 13 -8.48 -26.46 -4.24
N GLU A 14 -9.06 -25.92 -5.30
CA GLU A 14 -8.32 -25.09 -6.25
C GLU A 14 -7.83 -23.79 -5.61
N GLY A 15 -8.65 -23.17 -4.77
CA GLY A 15 -8.27 -22.00 -3.96
C GLY A 15 -7.05 -22.26 -3.07
N LEU A 16 -7.01 -23.40 -2.38
CA LEU A 16 -5.83 -23.82 -1.61
C LEU A 16 -4.61 -24.06 -2.51
N ARG A 17 -4.79 -24.66 -3.69
CA ARG A 17 -3.70 -24.91 -4.63
C ARG A 17 -3.05 -23.61 -5.09
N VAL A 18 -3.86 -22.62 -5.45
CA VAL A 18 -3.39 -21.29 -5.87
C VAL A 18 -2.79 -20.52 -4.68
N LEU A 19 -3.39 -20.59 -3.50
CA LEU A 19 -2.84 -19.98 -2.28
C LEU A 19 -1.42 -20.50 -1.99
N GLY A 20 -1.21 -21.82 -2.06
CA GLY A 20 0.10 -22.41 -1.86
C GLY A 20 1.13 -21.88 -2.87
N ALA A 21 0.75 -21.76 -4.14
CA ALA A 21 1.60 -21.17 -5.17
C ALA A 21 1.91 -19.68 -4.91
N VAL A 22 0.93 -18.90 -4.46
CA VAL A 22 1.11 -17.49 -4.06
C VAL A 22 2.10 -17.36 -2.91
N LEU A 23 2.09 -18.31 -1.97
CA LEU A 23 3.03 -18.39 -0.85
C LEU A 23 4.37 -19.06 -1.22
N GLY A 24 4.60 -19.37 -2.50
CA GLY A 24 5.87 -19.89 -3.01
C GLY A 24 6.05 -21.41 -2.94
N TYR A 25 5.00 -22.17 -2.63
CA TYR A 25 5.05 -23.63 -2.57
C TYR A 25 4.75 -24.29 -3.91
N ALA A 26 5.34 -25.47 -4.14
CA ALA A 26 4.85 -26.39 -5.16
C ALA A 26 3.61 -27.11 -4.62
N THR A 27 2.53 -27.12 -5.40
CA THR A 27 1.24 -27.69 -4.97
C THR A 27 0.80 -28.83 -5.88
N GLU A 28 0.29 -29.90 -5.27
CA GLU A 28 -0.28 -31.05 -5.98
C GLU A 28 -1.66 -31.38 -5.41
N SER A 29 -2.59 -31.76 -6.28
CA SER A 29 -3.93 -32.22 -5.93
C SER A 29 -3.99 -33.75 -6.00
N GLU A 30 -4.79 -34.37 -5.12
CA GLU A 30 -4.96 -35.83 -5.06
C GLU A 30 -3.62 -36.56 -4.90
N PHE A 31 -2.78 -36.08 -3.97
CA PHE A 31 -1.42 -36.62 -3.79
C PHE A 31 -1.47 -38.01 -3.13
N PRO A 32 -0.84 -39.04 -3.74
CA PRO A 32 -0.90 -40.40 -3.22
C PRO A 32 -0.04 -40.56 -1.96
N VAL A 33 -0.62 -41.15 -0.91
CA VAL A 33 0.11 -41.47 0.34
C VAL A 33 1.05 -42.66 0.16
N ILE A 34 0.78 -43.53 -0.83
CA ILE A 34 1.65 -44.67 -1.17
C ILE A 34 2.05 -44.52 -2.63
N ALA A 35 3.30 -44.11 -2.88
CA ALA A 35 3.79 -43.82 -4.24
C ALA A 35 3.69 -45.02 -5.20
N THR A 36 3.69 -46.25 -4.68
CA THR A 36 3.56 -47.49 -5.48
C THR A 36 2.12 -47.88 -5.78
N ASP A 37 1.13 -47.16 -5.24
CA ASP A 37 -0.29 -47.40 -5.45
C ASP A 37 -1.00 -46.09 -5.85
N PRO A 38 -0.89 -45.67 -7.13
CA PRO A 38 -1.45 -44.41 -7.61
C PRO A 38 -2.98 -44.38 -7.60
N GLU A 39 -3.66 -45.54 -7.57
CA GLU A 39 -5.12 -45.62 -7.39
C GLU A 39 -5.53 -45.78 -5.92
N GLY A 40 -4.54 -45.71 -5.02
CA GLY A 40 -4.69 -45.93 -3.59
C GLY A 40 -5.20 -44.71 -2.82
N ILE A 41 -4.81 -44.65 -1.56
CA ILE A 41 -5.23 -43.58 -0.63
C ILE A 41 -4.49 -42.29 -0.98
N ALA A 42 -5.23 -41.22 -1.27
CA ALA A 42 -4.71 -39.89 -1.56
C ALA A 42 -5.24 -38.83 -0.58
N VAL A 43 -4.52 -37.70 -0.52
CA VAL A 43 -4.93 -36.47 0.18
C VAL A 43 -5.32 -35.40 -0.85
N ASP A 44 -6.28 -34.56 -0.51
CA ASP A 44 -6.90 -33.66 -1.51
C ASP A 44 -5.93 -32.60 -2.04
N VAL A 45 -5.15 -31.96 -1.15
CA VAL A 45 -4.08 -31.03 -1.53
C VAL A 45 -2.85 -31.24 -0.67
N ALA A 46 -1.69 -31.23 -1.33
CA ALA A 46 -0.38 -31.32 -0.71
C ALA A 46 0.50 -30.15 -1.15
N TRP A 47 1.16 -29.48 -0.20
CA TRP A 47 2.13 -28.42 -0.49
C TRP A 47 3.54 -28.87 -0.13
N PHE A 48 4.49 -28.54 -1.00
CA PHE A 48 5.90 -28.90 -0.90
C PHE A 48 6.76 -27.64 -0.95
N LEU A 49 7.93 -27.65 -0.33
CA LEU A 49 8.86 -26.52 -0.40
C LEU A 49 9.32 -26.28 -1.84
N GLU A 50 9.61 -27.38 -2.54
CA GLU A 50 10.07 -27.37 -3.92
C GLU A 50 9.50 -28.55 -4.71
N LYS A 51 9.47 -28.40 -6.04
CA LYS A 51 8.98 -29.44 -6.93
C LYS A 51 9.89 -30.66 -6.87
N GLY A 52 9.29 -31.84 -6.71
CA GLY A 52 10.01 -33.12 -6.66
C GLY A 52 10.44 -33.55 -5.24
N GLN A 53 10.15 -32.74 -4.22
CA GLN A 53 10.25 -33.17 -2.84
C GLN A 53 9.34 -34.38 -2.60
N LYS A 54 9.87 -35.41 -1.93
CA LYS A 54 9.18 -36.70 -1.77
C LYS A 54 7.93 -36.64 -0.88
N PHE A 55 7.96 -35.80 0.17
CA PHE A 55 6.89 -35.73 1.16
C PHE A 55 6.46 -34.28 1.38
N PRO A 56 5.15 -34.01 1.56
CA PRO A 56 4.64 -32.66 1.68
C PRO A 56 4.89 -32.06 3.06
N LEU A 57 5.05 -30.73 3.09
CA LEU A 57 5.09 -29.96 4.32
C LEU A 57 3.70 -29.75 4.90
N PHE A 58 2.71 -29.50 4.04
CA PHE A 58 1.33 -29.29 4.44
C PHE A 58 0.40 -30.21 3.69
N ILE A 59 -0.59 -30.72 4.42
CA ILE A 59 -1.66 -31.54 3.87
C ILE A 59 -2.98 -30.86 4.20
N PHE A 60 -3.85 -30.78 3.20
CA PHE A 60 -5.20 -30.26 3.34
C PHE A 60 -6.19 -31.34 2.92
N GLU A 61 -7.15 -31.60 3.78
CA GLU A 61 -8.28 -32.48 3.50
C GLU A 61 -9.58 -31.72 3.71
N VAL A 62 -10.38 -31.69 2.66
CA VAL A 62 -11.56 -30.85 2.52
C VAL A 62 -12.79 -31.75 2.60
N GLU A 63 -13.73 -31.39 3.44
CA GLU A 63 -14.94 -32.15 3.70
C GLU A 63 -16.13 -31.23 3.50
N THR A 64 -17.08 -31.62 2.65
CA THR A 64 -18.28 -30.79 2.45
C THR A 64 -19.12 -30.74 3.73
N THR A 65 -19.20 -31.85 4.48
CA THR A 65 -19.98 -31.92 5.74
C THR A 65 -19.30 -32.80 6.77
N ALA A 66 -19.50 -32.51 8.05
CA ALA A 66 -18.98 -33.35 9.13
C ALA A 66 -19.66 -34.74 9.14
N SER A 67 -18.94 -35.77 8.68
CA SER A 67 -19.44 -37.14 8.55
C SER A 67 -18.64 -38.12 9.42
N ASN A 68 -19.10 -39.38 9.50
CA ASN A 68 -18.31 -40.43 10.17
C ASN A 68 -17.01 -40.75 9.42
N SER A 69 -16.93 -40.47 8.12
CA SER A 69 -15.75 -40.81 7.32
C SER A 69 -14.57 -39.87 7.55
N MET A 70 -14.81 -38.66 8.08
CA MET A 70 -13.77 -37.70 8.43
C MET A 70 -12.65 -38.28 9.31
N VAL A 71 -12.98 -39.25 10.17
CA VAL A 71 -12.03 -39.88 11.10
C VAL A 71 -10.96 -40.68 10.34
N TYR A 72 -11.28 -41.14 9.13
CA TYR A 72 -10.34 -41.90 8.32
C TYR A 72 -9.27 -41.02 7.67
N ASN A 73 -9.52 -39.72 7.44
CA ASN A 73 -8.57 -38.84 6.77
C ASN A 73 -7.24 -38.71 7.54
N PRO A 74 -7.21 -38.34 8.83
CA PRO A 74 -5.96 -38.31 9.57
C PRO A 74 -5.33 -39.70 9.66
N LEU A 75 -6.11 -40.80 9.65
CA LEU A 75 -5.56 -42.16 9.60
C LEU A 75 -4.85 -42.47 8.28
N LYS A 76 -5.23 -41.84 7.16
CA LYS A 76 -4.52 -42.01 5.87
C LYS A 76 -3.03 -41.71 6.03
N VAL A 77 -2.71 -40.64 6.75
CA VAL A 77 -1.35 -40.10 6.89
C VAL A 77 -0.74 -40.42 8.26
N LEU A 78 -1.39 -40.02 9.35
CA LEU A 78 -0.82 -40.06 10.70
C LEU A 78 -0.63 -41.48 11.25
N SER A 79 -1.40 -42.46 10.76
CA SER A 79 -1.21 -43.88 11.17
C SER A 79 -0.06 -44.59 10.47
N LYS A 80 0.47 -44.04 9.36
CA LYS A 80 1.50 -44.71 8.56
C LYS A 80 2.87 -44.62 9.23
N PRO A 81 3.72 -45.66 9.17
CA PRO A 81 5.12 -45.54 9.56
C PRO A 81 5.84 -44.47 8.72
N ASN A 82 6.82 -43.79 9.31
CA ASN A 82 7.57 -42.73 8.62
C ASN A 82 8.35 -43.24 7.41
N GLU A 83 8.69 -44.54 7.39
CA GLU A 83 9.33 -45.20 6.26
C GLU A 83 8.41 -45.25 5.03
N ILE A 84 7.08 -45.26 5.25
CA ILE A 84 6.06 -45.25 4.20
C ILE A 84 5.69 -43.81 3.86
N PHE A 85 5.42 -42.99 4.87
CA PHE A 85 5.01 -41.60 4.70
C PHE A 85 5.52 -40.74 5.86
N GLU A 86 6.41 -39.81 5.56
CA GLU A 86 6.92 -38.84 6.54
C GLU A 86 5.80 -37.88 6.96
N LYS A 87 5.73 -37.57 8.27
CA LYS A 87 4.64 -36.72 8.78
C LYS A 87 4.80 -35.28 8.28
N PRO A 88 3.69 -34.64 7.86
CA PRO A 88 3.74 -33.24 7.44
C PRO A 88 4.09 -32.35 8.64
N LEU A 89 4.57 -31.15 8.35
CA LEU A 89 4.73 -30.10 9.36
C LEU A 89 3.38 -29.75 9.98
N PHE A 90 2.32 -29.71 9.16
CA PHE A 90 0.97 -29.46 9.62
C PHE A 90 -0.08 -30.18 8.76
N TYR A 91 -1.12 -30.68 9.42
CA TYR A 91 -2.28 -31.30 8.78
C TYR A 91 -3.53 -30.44 9.02
N PHE A 92 -4.07 -29.89 7.95
CA PHE A 92 -5.29 -29.09 7.94
C PHE A 92 -6.47 -29.96 7.51
N GLN A 93 -7.45 -30.15 8.40
CA GLN A 93 -8.73 -30.74 8.01
C GLN A 93 -9.81 -29.66 8.01
N ILE A 94 -10.51 -29.50 6.90
CA ILE A 94 -11.38 -28.35 6.65
C ILE A 94 -12.79 -28.85 6.35
N VAL A 95 -13.78 -28.32 7.07
CA VAL A 95 -15.19 -28.66 6.89
C VAL A 95 -15.92 -27.43 6.37
N LEU A 96 -16.47 -27.52 5.16
CA LEU A 96 -17.12 -26.40 4.47
C LEU A 96 -18.51 -26.09 5.07
N ASN A 97 -19.44 -27.05 5.03
CA ASN A 97 -20.83 -26.89 5.44
C ASN A 97 -21.20 -27.72 6.68
N GLN A 98 -22.25 -27.28 7.39
CA GLN A 98 -22.99 -27.96 8.47
C GLN A 98 -22.23 -28.94 9.39
N GLY A 99 -22.13 -28.56 10.67
CA GLY A 99 -21.63 -29.42 11.75
C GLY A 99 -21.27 -28.62 13.00
N GLN A 100 -22.18 -27.74 13.44
CA GLN A 100 -21.82 -26.63 14.34
C GLN A 100 -21.28 -27.07 15.71
N ASN A 101 -21.56 -28.28 16.17
CA ASN A 101 -20.91 -28.91 17.32
C ASN A 101 -21.05 -30.43 17.20
N SER A 102 -20.10 -31.09 16.53
CA SER A 102 -20.02 -32.55 16.57
C SER A 102 -18.98 -32.96 17.61
N SER A 103 -19.38 -33.78 18.58
CA SER A 103 -18.45 -34.44 19.51
C SER A 103 -17.29 -35.13 18.77
N ARG A 104 -17.51 -35.55 17.52
CA ARG A 104 -16.50 -36.14 16.63
C ARG A 104 -15.34 -35.20 16.33
N ILE A 105 -15.61 -33.91 16.14
CA ILE A 105 -14.55 -32.93 15.89
C ILE A 105 -13.70 -32.77 17.15
N ASP A 106 -14.34 -32.77 18.33
CA ASP A 106 -13.64 -32.72 19.61
C ASP A 106 -12.85 -34.01 19.87
N ASP A 107 -13.39 -35.18 19.51
CA ASP A 107 -12.70 -36.47 19.57
C ASP A 107 -11.46 -36.48 18.68
N LEU A 108 -11.58 -35.97 17.45
CA LEU A 108 -10.45 -35.84 16.53
C LEU A 108 -9.38 -34.87 17.03
N LYS A 109 -9.80 -33.71 17.55
CA LYS A 109 -8.89 -32.74 18.16
C LYS A 109 -8.14 -33.35 19.35
N ARG A 110 -8.83 -34.14 20.19
CA ARG A 110 -8.20 -34.84 21.33
C ARG A 110 -7.26 -35.96 20.89
N ALA A 111 -7.65 -36.73 19.88
CA ALA A 111 -6.88 -37.87 19.40
C ALA A 111 -5.61 -37.45 18.64
N TYR A 112 -5.72 -36.41 17.81
CA TYR A 112 -4.66 -36.06 16.85
C TYR A 112 -4.03 -34.68 17.07
N GLY A 113 -4.58 -33.82 17.93
CA GLY A 113 -4.10 -32.44 18.10
C GLY A 113 -2.63 -32.30 18.49
N ILE A 114 -2.03 -33.34 19.10
CA ILE A 114 -0.59 -33.37 19.44
C ILE A 114 0.32 -33.58 18.22
N TYR A 115 -0.23 -33.92 17.04
CA TYR A 115 0.52 -34.18 15.81
C TYR A 115 0.43 -33.03 14.79
N ASN A 116 0.42 -31.78 15.26
CA ASN A 116 0.24 -30.58 14.41
C ASN A 116 -0.97 -30.71 13.46
N TYR A 117 -2.07 -31.20 14.01
CA TYR A 117 -3.31 -31.43 13.29
C TYR A 117 -4.39 -30.51 13.85
N ARG A 118 -5.16 -29.88 12.96
CA ARG A 118 -6.30 -29.04 13.35
C ARG A 118 -7.46 -29.16 12.38
N VAL A 119 -8.66 -29.07 12.96
CA VAL A 119 -9.92 -29.03 12.22
C VAL A 119 -10.45 -27.59 12.18
N TYR A 120 -10.78 -27.10 10.98
CA TYR A 120 -11.35 -25.78 10.72
C TYR A 120 -12.75 -25.93 10.12
N ARG A 121 -13.68 -25.08 10.55
CA ARG A 121 -15.10 -25.11 10.21
C ARG A 121 -15.50 -23.77 9.61
N LEU A 122 -15.61 -23.72 8.29
CA LEU A 122 -15.90 -22.46 7.59
C LEU A 122 -17.33 -21.97 7.88
N SER A 123 -18.28 -22.91 8.04
CA SER A 123 -19.62 -22.60 8.56
C SER A 123 -19.68 -21.92 9.94
N LEU A 124 -18.56 -21.82 10.68
CA LEU A 124 -18.43 -21.09 11.95
C LEU A 124 -17.48 -19.88 11.84
N SER A 125 -17.26 -19.38 10.63
CA SER A 125 -16.38 -18.25 10.35
C SER A 125 -14.92 -18.47 10.78
N GLU A 126 -14.41 -19.71 10.69
CA GLU A 126 -13.02 -20.05 11.04
C GLU A 126 -12.01 -19.82 9.89
N GLU A 127 -12.39 -19.14 8.80
CA GLU A 127 -11.52 -18.82 7.65
C GLU A 127 -10.28 -18.05 8.09
N LEU A 128 -10.45 -17.00 8.90
CA LEU A 128 -9.32 -16.21 9.38
C LEU A 128 -8.39 -17.05 10.26
N LEU A 129 -8.92 -17.98 11.04
CA LEU A 129 -8.10 -18.88 11.86
C LEU A 129 -7.30 -19.85 10.99
N LEU A 130 -7.92 -20.42 9.95
CA LEU A 130 -7.24 -21.27 8.97
C LEU A 130 -6.09 -20.52 8.30
N ILE A 131 -6.37 -19.35 7.73
CA ILE A 131 -5.35 -18.56 7.04
C ILE A 131 -4.26 -18.09 8.01
N SER A 132 -4.61 -17.71 9.25
CA SER A 132 -3.63 -17.32 10.27
C SER A 132 -2.69 -18.46 10.64
N ASP A 133 -3.21 -19.68 10.80
CA ASP A 133 -2.37 -20.85 11.10
C ASP A 133 -1.48 -21.21 9.91
N ILE A 134 -1.99 -21.13 8.66
CA ILE A 134 -1.18 -21.30 7.44
C ILE A 134 -0.04 -20.28 7.41
N LEU A 135 -0.33 -19.00 7.61
CA LEU A 135 0.68 -17.94 7.62
C LEU A 135 1.67 -18.08 8.77
N SER A 136 1.22 -18.54 9.94
CA SER A 136 2.09 -18.84 11.07
C SER A 136 3.06 -19.98 10.77
N GLN A 137 2.57 -21.07 10.14
CA GLN A 137 3.47 -22.14 9.69
C GLN A 137 4.41 -21.68 8.57
N HIS A 138 3.91 -20.87 7.63
CA HIS A 138 4.74 -20.28 6.58
C HIS A 138 5.85 -19.41 7.19
N ARG A 139 5.55 -18.58 8.20
CA ARG A 139 6.54 -17.73 8.88
C ARG A 139 7.68 -18.52 9.51
N ARG A 140 7.41 -19.75 9.96
CA ARG A 140 8.43 -20.66 10.54
C ARG A 140 9.38 -21.22 9.49
N LEU A 141 8.94 -21.30 8.23
CA LEU A 141 9.70 -21.86 7.11
C LEU A 141 10.38 -20.76 6.28
N SER A 142 9.64 -19.70 5.98
CA SER A 142 10.05 -18.54 5.22
C SER A 142 9.85 -17.29 6.05
N GLY A 143 10.83 -16.39 6.02
CA GLY A 143 10.66 -15.05 6.59
C GLY A 143 10.04 -14.03 5.66
N GLU A 144 9.83 -14.42 4.41
CA GLU A 144 9.36 -13.57 3.32
C GLU A 144 7.90 -13.91 3.00
N LEU A 145 7.14 -12.89 2.64
CA LEU A 145 5.78 -12.97 2.17
C LEU A 145 5.60 -11.85 1.15
N ASP A 146 4.90 -12.11 0.05
CA ASP A 146 4.45 -11.06 -0.88
C ASP A 146 3.03 -10.66 -0.48
N ILE A 147 2.91 -9.63 0.36
CA ILE A 147 1.61 -9.19 0.90
C ILE A 147 0.68 -8.75 -0.23
N VAL A 148 1.21 -8.08 -1.27
CA VAL A 148 0.43 -7.59 -2.41
C VAL A 148 -0.23 -8.75 -3.14
N LYS A 149 0.53 -9.78 -3.55
CA LYS A 149 -0.01 -10.96 -4.23
C LYS A 149 -1.01 -11.72 -3.37
N LEU A 150 -0.74 -11.86 -2.07
CA LEU A 150 -1.64 -12.56 -1.16
C LEU A 150 -2.99 -11.85 -1.05
N VAL A 151 -2.99 -10.54 -0.77
CA VAL A 151 -4.24 -9.78 -0.61
C VAL A 151 -4.99 -9.68 -1.95
N ASP A 152 -4.27 -9.49 -3.06
CA ASP A 152 -4.84 -9.51 -4.41
C ASP A 152 -5.59 -10.82 -4.68
N PHE A 153 -4.94 -11.95 -4.39
CA PHE A 153 -5.54 -13.27 -4.58
C PHE A 153 -6.79 -13.42 -3.72
N ILE A 154 -6.74 -13.09 -2.42
CA ILE A 154 -7.89 -13.22 -1.53
C ILE A 154 -9.05 -12.32 -1.97
N LYS A 155 -8.79 -11.06 -2.38
CA LYS A 155 -9.85 -10.13 -2.80
C LYS A 155 -10.53 -10.52 -4.12
N GLN A 156 -9.81 -11.19 -5.02
CA GLN A 156 -10.34 -11.66 -6.30
C GLN A 156 -10.99 -13.04 -6.21
N SER A 157 -10.72 -13.76 -5.11
CA SER A 157 -11.20 -15.12 -4.86
C SER A 157 -12.63 -15.15 -4.31
N GLN A 158 -13.42 -16.13 -4.74
CA GLN A 158 -14.76 -16.40 -4.17
C GLN A 158 -14.75 -17.58 -3.18
N TRP A 159 -13.66 -18.36 -3.11
CA TRP A 159 -13.57 -19.59 -2.33
C TRP A 159 -13.48 -19.38 -0.81
N VAL A 160 -13.21 -18.15 -0.34
CA VAL A 160 -13.08 -17.82 1.08
C VAL A 160 -13.70 -16.46 1.40
N ASN A 161 -14.51 -16.38 2.46
CA ASN A 161 -15.03 -15.11 2.96
C ASN A 161 -14.12 -14.57 4.08
N LEU A 162 -13.05 -13.86 3.71
CA LEU A 162 -12.04 -13.39 4.65
C LEU A 162 -12.12 -11.87 4.88
N SER A 163 -12.08 -11.47 6.15
CA SER A 163 -11.90 -10.06 6.52
C SER A 163 -10.49 -9.60 6.16
N ILE A 164 -10.36 -8.71 5.17
CA ILE A 164 -9.08 -8.11 4.77
C ILE A 164 -8.40 -7.33 5.92
N PRO A 165 -9.11 -6.49 6.71
CA PRO A 165 -8.51 -5.89 7.91
C PRO A 165 -8.00 -6.93 8.91
N GLY A 166 -8.74 -8.02 9.11
CA GLY A 166 -8.32 -9.13 9.96
C GLY A 166 -7.04 -9.79 9.47
N LEU A 167 -6.97 -10.07 8.17
CA LEU A 167 -5.79 -10.66 7.52
C LEU A 167 -4.55 -9.76 7.66
N ILE A 168 -4.66 -8.47 7.32
CA ILE A 168 -3.53 -7.52 7.42
C ILE A 168 -3.04 -7.41 8.86
N ASN A 169 -3.93 -7.39 9.85
CA ASN A 169 -3.54 -7.39 11.26
C ASN A 169 -2.77 -8.67 11.66
N GLN A 170 -3.15 -9.84 11.13
CA GLN A 170 -2.41 -11.08 11.40
C GLN A 170 -1.04 -11.10 10.72
N ILE A 171 -0.96 -10.63 9.49
CA ILE A 171 0.32 -10.46 8.77
C ILE A 171 1.27 -9.56 9.58
N ARG A 172 0.76 -8.44 10.10
CA ARG A 172 1.51 -7.54 10.99
C ARG A 172 1.99 -8.25 12.25
N LEU A 173 1.13 -8.99 12.95
CA LEU A 173 1.49 -9.72 14.16
C LEU A 173 2.56 -10.80 13.94
N LEU A 174 2.66 -11.32 12.71
CA LEU A 174 3.68 -12.28 12.29
C LEU A 174 4.99 -11.61 11.81
N ASP A 175 5.09 -10.28 11.89
CA ASP A 175 6.25 -9.48 11.46
C ASP A 175 6.70 -9.78 10.02
N PHE A 176 5.75 -10.02 9.10
CA PHE A 176 6.05 -10.09 7.67
C PHE A 176 6.26 -8.69 7.11
N GLU A 177 7.34 -8.49 6.34
CA GLU A 177 7.75 -7.21 5.72
C GLU A 177 7.99 -6.03 6.70
N ILE A 178 7.72 -6.19 8.01
CA ILE A 178 7.96 -5.15 9.03
C ILE A 178 9.45 -4.86 9.17
N LYS A 179 10.28 -5.91 9.17
CA LYS A 179 11.75 -5.77 9.31
C LYS A 179 12.44 -5.30 8.03
N SER A 180 11.88 -5.59 6.86
CA SER A 180 12.41 -5.10 5.58
C SER A 180 11.98 -3.66 5.29
N GLY A 181 10.99 -3.13 6.01
CA GLY A 181 10.46 -1.79 5.77
C GLY A 181 9.44 -1.71 4.64
N GLU A 182 9.06 -2.85 4.06
CA GLU A 182 8.19 -2.93 2.88
C GLU A 182 6.71 -2.98 3.24
N PHE A 183 6.37 -3.28 4.50
CA PHE A 183 4.97 -3.47 4.91
C PHE A 183 4.06 -2.29 4.53
N LEU A 184 4.45 -1.04 4.84
CA LEU A 184 3.65 0.12 4.47
C LEU A 184 3.60 0.31 2.95
N GLN A 185 4.68 0.03 2.23
CA GLN A 185 4.68 0.08 0.77
C GLN A 185 3.67 -0.91 0.19
N SER A 186 3.66 -2.17 0.65
CA SER A 186 2.72 -3.18 0.19
C SER A 186 1.27 -2.79 0.42
N ILE A 187 0.94 -2.25 1.60
CA ILE A 187 -0.41 -1.74 1.88
C ILE A 187 -0.72 -0.50 1.03
N GLY A 188 0.27 0.36 0.76
CA GLY A 188 0.12 1.52 -0.12
C GLY A 188 -0.20 1.12 -1.56
N ILE A 189 0.53 0.16 -2.14
CA ILE A 189 0.26 -0.40 -3.47
C ILE A 189 -1.16 -0.96 -3.54
N LEU A 190 -1.56 -1.72 -2.52
CA LEU A 190 -2.92 -2.26 -2.41
C LEU A 190 -3.99 -1.17 -2.30
N SER A 191 -3.69 -0.03 -1.67
CA SER A 191 -4.60 1.11 -1.53
C SER A 191 -4.84 1.86 -2.84
N LEU A 192 -3.88 1.83 -3.77
CA LEU A 192 -4.07 2.36 -5.13
C LEU A 192 -5.03 1.49 -5.95
N LYS A 193 -5.08 0.18 -5.66
CA LYS A 193 -5.92 -0.77 -6.37
C LYS A 193 -7.31 -0.93 -5.75
N TYR A 194 -7.41 -0.83 -4.44
CA TYR A 194 -8.62 -1.11 -3.68
C TYR A 194 -8.95 0.01 -2.70
N GLN A 195 -10.05 0.71 -2.99
CA GLN A 195 -10.51 1.87 -2.23
C GLN A 195 -10.70 1.58 -0.73
N ASP A 196 -11.24 0.42 -0.39
CA ASP A 196 -11.50 0.02 1.00
C ASP A 196 -10.21 -0.20 1.82
N ILE A 197 -9.06 -0.36 1.18
CA ILE A 197 -7.76 -0.54 1.83
C ILE A 197 -7.14 0.79 2.28
N VAL A 198 -7.55 1.94 1.71
CA VAL A 198 -7.05 3.27 2.12
C VAL A 198 -7.24 3.49 3.63
N SER A 199 -8.39 3.10 4.18
CA SER A 199 -8.67 3.18 5.61
C SER A 199 -7.72 2.33 6.46
N ILE A 200 -7.30 1.17 5.94
CA ILE A 200 -6.36 0.27 6.58
C ILE A 200 -4.96 0.90 6.56
N TYR A 201 -4.53 1.44 5.42
CA TYR A 201 -3.27 2.15 5.31
C TYR A 201 -3.15 3.29 6.33
N CYS A 202 -4.18 4.14 6.43
CA CYS A 202 -4.25 5.21 7.44
C CYS A 202 -4.13 4.67 8.87
N SER A 203 -4.84 3.59 9.21
CA SER A 203 -4.73 2.95 10.53
C SER A 203 -3.34 2.38 10.80
N GLU A 204 -2.68 1.83 9.79
CA GLU A 204 -1.31 1.32 9.93
C GLU A 204 -0.29 2.45 10.12
N LEU A 205 -0.47 3.61 9.47
CA LEU A 205 0.34 4.80 9.75
C LEU A 205 0.18 5.26 11.20
N GLU A 206 -1.03 5.25 11.75
CA GLU A 206 -1.25 5.62 13.15
C GLU A 206 -0.48 4.69 14.10
N LYS A 207 -0.56 3.38 13.89
CA LYS A 207 0.19 2.40 14.67
C LYS A 207 1.70 2.60 14.53
N PHE A 208 2.17 2.88 13.31
CA PHE A 208 3.56 3.12 13.01
C PHE A 208 4.13 4.29 13.82
N TYR A 209 3.45 5.45 13.79
CA TYR A 209 3.89 6.63 14.54
C TYR A 209 3.56 6.62 16.04
N ALA A 210 2.64 5.76 16.49
CA ALA A 210 2.38 5.56 17.92
C ALA A 210 3.47 4.71 18.60
N ALA A 211 4.06 3.76 17.87
CA ALA A 211 5.05 2.83 18.41
C ALA A 211 6.47 3.41 18.51
N SER A 212 6.77 4.50 17.78
CA SER A 212 8.11 5.06 17.68
C SER A 212 8.15 6.53 18.07
N ILE A 213 8.73 6.83 19.24
CA ILE A 213 9.20 8.19 19.56
C ILE A 213 10.45 8.53 18.74
N ASP A 214 11.19 7.51 18.29
CA ASP A 214 12.41 7.62 17.48
C ASP A 214 12.13 7.28 16.02
N TYR A 215 12.47 8.19 15.11
CA TYR A 215 12.18 8.17 13.66
C TYR A 215 12.88 7.05 12.85
N HIS A 216 13.17 5.88 13.43
CA HIS A 216 14.09 4.87 12.89
C HIS A 216 13.42 3.59 12.34
N TYR A 217 12.13 3.62 12.03
CA TYR A 217 11.60 2.56 11.16
C TYR A 217 11.92 2.92 9.71
N ASP A 218 12.91 2.22 9.16
CA ASP A 218 13.25 2.32 7.75
C ASP A 218 12.07 1.82 6.93
N THR A 219 11.46 2.72 6.15
CA THR A 219 10.52 2.32 5.09
C THR A 219 11.30 2.15 3.81
N ASN A 220 11.07 1.05 3.09
CA ASN A 220 11.83 0.70 1.89
C ASN A 220 11.08 1.03 0.59
N TYR A 221 10.44 2.20 0.55
CA TYR A 221 9.74 2.67 -0.64
C TYR A 221 10.67 2.78 -1.84
N GLN A 222 10.15 2.44 -3.02
CA GLN A 222 10.94 2.40 -4.27
C GLN A 222 10.95 3.73 -5.04
N THR A 223 10.11 4.70 -4.67
CA THR A 223 10.12 6.04 -5.29
C THR A 223 11.13 6.95 -4.62
N TYR A 224 11.66 7.95 -5.34
CA TYR A 224 12.59 8.92 -4.76
C TYR A 224 12.01 9.64 -3.54
N ILE A 225 10.75 10.09 -3.63
CA ILE A 225 10.05 10.75 -2.52
C ILE A 225 9.82 9.79 -1.36
N GLY A 226 9.38 8.55 -1.65
CA GLY A 226 9.16 7.54 -0.61
C GLY A 226 10.46 7.14 0.09
N MET A 227 11.58 7.05 -0.62
CA MET A 227 12.87 6.69 -0.04
C MET A 227 13.44 7.80 0.84
N HIS A 228 13.31 9.07 0.43
CA HIS A 228 13.97 10.18 1.10
C HIS A 228 13.07 11.01 2.02
N PHE A 229 11.79 11.18 1.68
CA PHE A 229 10.87 12.08 2.37
C PHE A 229 9.50 11.45 2.72
N PRO A 230 9.42 10.18 3.15
CA PRO A 230 8.15 9.50 3.39
C PRO A 230 7.38 10.11 4.56
N VAL A 231 8.11 10.60 5.58
CA VAL A 231 7.54 11.08 6.84
C VAL A 231 6.56 12.24 6.62
N ALA A 232 6.92 13.22 5.79
CA ALA A 232 6.05 14.37 5.56
C ALA A 232 4.76 13.97 4.83
N LEU A 233 4.82 13.03 3.87
CA LEU A 233 3.62 12.52 3.21
C LEU A 233 2.78 11.65 4.14
N HIS A 234 3.37 10.79 4.97
CA HIS A 234 2.60 10.03 5.96
C HIS A 234 1.84 10.96 6.93
N LEU A 235 2.52 12.00 7.44
CA LEU A 235 1.90 12.98 8.34
C LEU A 235 0.80 13.77 7.62
N GLY A 236 1.01 14.11 6.34
CA GLY A 236 -0.01 14.75 5.50
C GLY A 236 -1.23 13.85 5.27
N ILE A 237 -1.02 12.58 4.89
CA ILE A 237 -2.10 11.60 4.70
C ILE A 237 -2.92 11.45 5.98
N ARG A 238 -2.25 11.31 7.13
CA ARG A 238 -2.92 11.26 8.42
C ARG A 238 -3.71 12.54 8.71
N ALA A 239 -3.09 13.71 8.49
CA ALA A 239 -3.72 15.01 8.70
C ALA A 239 -4.98 15.21 7.83
N ALA A 240 -4.96 14.72 6.60
CA ALA A 240 -6.09 14.77 5.68
C ALA A 240 -7.27 13.89 6.15
N ASN A 241 -6.98 12.77 6.83
CA ASN A 241 -7.98 11.77 7.23
C ASN A 241 -8.51 11.93 8.66
N VAL A 242 -8.03 12.90 9.43
CA VAL A 242 -8.59 13.26 10.74
C VAL A 242 -9.60 14.40 10.65
N THR A 243 -10.63 14.37 11.49
CA THR A 243 -11.69 15.41 11.50
C THR A 243 -11.36 16.59 12.42
N GLY A 244 -10.49 16.39 13.42
CA GLY A 244 -10.17 17.38 14.43
C GLY A 244 -9.04 18.35 14.03
N LYS A 245 -9.28 19.66 14.12
CA LYS A 245 -8.25 20.70 13.89
C LYS A 245 -7.03 20.53 14.81
N LEU A 246 -7.24 20.04 16.03
CA LEU A 246 -6.16 19.76 17.00
C LEU A 246 -5.23 18.64 16.53
N GLU A 247 -5.79 17.51 16.07
CA GLU A 247 -5.01 16.38 15.57
C GLU A 247 -4.27 16.72 14.28
N LYS A 248 -4.92 17.51 13.41
CA LYS A 248 -4.30 18.06 12.21
C LYS A 248 -3.10 18.96 12.57
N GLY A 249 -3.28 19.85 13.55
CA GLY A 249 -2.22 20.70 14.09
C GLY A 249 -1.06 19.91 14.66
N TYR A 250 -1.33 18.83 15.42
CA TYR A 250 -0.31 17.93 15.94
C TYR A 250 0.51 17.27 14.83
N CYS A 251 -0.14 16.78 13.76
CA CYS A 251 0.57 16.20 12.61
C CYS A 251 1.46 17.25 11.93
N PHE A 252 0.99 18.49 11.83
CA PHE A 252 1.74 19.58 11.23
C PHE A 252 2.95 19.99 12.09
N GLU A 253 2.81 20.09 13.41
CA GLU A 253 3.92 20.34 14.33
C GLU A 253 5.00 19.26 14.25
N LYS A 254 4.59 17.99 14.11
CA LYS A 254 5.52 16.87 13.87
C LYS A 254 6.24 17.00 12.53
N LEU A 255 5.55 17.43 11.48
CA LEU A 255 6.17 17.69 10.18
C LEU A 255 7.21 18.80 10.27
N VAL A 256 6.87 19.92 10.90
CA VAL A 256 7.80 21.05 11.10
C VAL A 256 9.00 20.62 11.94
N THR A 257 8.78 19.79 12.97
CA THR A 257 9.86 19.23 13.77
C THR A 257 10.77 18.36 12.91
N TRP A 258 10.22 17.41 12.15
CA TRP A 258 10.97 16.52 11.26
C TRP A 258 11.78 17.31 10.23
N GLN A 259 11.17 18.29 9.57
CA GLN A 259 11.80 19.13 8.54
C GLN A 259 13.01 19.90 9.10
N ASN A 260 12.95 20.29 10.39
CA ASN A 260 14.02 21.01 11.08
C ASN A 260 14.92 20.10 11.96
N ASN A 261 14.74 18.78 11.93
CA ASN A 261 15.38 17.86 12.88
C ASN A 261 16.87 17.57 12.55
N GLY A 262 17.40 18.09 11.45
CA GLY A 262 18.82 17.91 11.11
C GLY A 262 19.71 18.87 11.90
N GLU A 263 20.81 18.37 12.47
CA GLU A 263 21.77 19.17 13.25
C GLU A 263 22.34 20.37 12.47
N ARG A 264 22.35 20.30 11.14
CA ARG A 264 22.95 21.31 10.25
C ARG A 264 22.10 21.68 9.03
N LEU A 265 21.26 20.76 8.55
CA LEU A 265 20.50 20.90 7.31
C LEU A 265 19.03 20.55 7.59
N THR A 266 18.11 21.32 7.02
CA THR A 266 16.71 20.88 6.91
C THR A 266 16.58 19.67 5.98
N MET A 267 15.54 18.86 6.17
CA MET A 267 15.34 17.64 5.36
C MET A 267 15.13 17.97 3.87
N VAL A 268 14.21 18.88 3.58
CA VAL A 268 14.00 19.43 2.23
C VAL A 268 14.41 20.89 2.22
N GLY A 269 15.65 21.20 1.83
CA GLY A 269 16.18 22.56 1.90
C GLY A 269 16.98 22.97 0.67
N PRO A 270 17.46 24.22 0.62
CA PRO A 270 18.22 24.77 -0.51
C PRO A 270 19.67 24.25 -0.56
N HIS A 271 19.87 22.94 -0.41
CA HIS A 271 21.19 22.32 -0.28
C HIS A 271 21.65 21.75 -1.62
N PHE A 272 21.83 22.62 -2.60
CA PHE A 272 22.30 22.22 -3.93
C PHE A 272 23.72 21.62 -3.88
N GLY A 273 23.98 20.62 -4.73
CA GLY A 273 25.27 19.95 -4.84
C GLY A 273 25.48 18.78 -3.88
N LEU A 274 24.43 18.34 -3.15
CA LEU A 274 24.48 17.10 -2.36
C LEU A 274 24.52 15.85 -3.26
N SER A 275 23.65 15.81 -4.27
CA SER A 275 23.63 14.80 -5.33
C SER A 275 22.86 15.33 -6.54
N GLN A 276 23.10 14.75 -7.72
CA GLN A 276 22.37 15.10 -8.93
C GLN A 276 20.86 14.87 -8.77
N ASP A 277 20.45 13.76 -8.17
CA ASP A 277 19.05 13.42 -7.97
C ASP A 277 18.34 14.41 -7.03
N TYR A 278 19.04 14.85 -5.98
CA TYR A 278 18.50 15.87 -5.06
C TYR A 278 18.36 17.22 -5.74
N ASP A 279 19.34 17.64 -6.53
CA ASP A 279 19.27 18.88 -7.30
C ASP A 279 18.11 18.84 -8.29
N GLN A 280 17.91 17.72 -9.00
CA GLN A 280 16.76 17.52 -9.89
C GLN A 280 15.44 17.57 -9.14
N PHE A 281 15.35 16.93 -7.97
CA PHE A 281 14.16 17.02 -7.11
C PHE A 281 13.87 18.47 -6.72
N LEU A 282 14.88 19.23 -6.26
CA LEU A 282 14.69 20.63 -5.88
C LEU A 282 14.20 21.48 -7.05
N ILE A 283 14.74 21.28 -8.25
CA ILE A 283 14.39 22.06 -9.44
C ILE A 283 13.00 21.72 -9.97
N TYR A 284 12.68 20.43 -10.13
CA TYR A 284 11.52 19.98 -10.89
C TYR A 284 10.36 19.46 -10.04
N MET A 285 10.60 18.99 -8.82
CA MET A 285 9.61 18.26 -8.04
C MET A 285 9.23 18.93 -6.71
N SER A 286 10.11 19.74 -6.13
CA SER A 286 9.91 20.33 -4.79
C SER A 286 8.65 21.19 -4.70
N GLY A 287 8.33 21.96 -5.75
CA GLY A 287 7.08 22.71 -5.83
C GLY A 287 5.83 21.83 -5.78
N GLY A 288 5.77 20.76 -6.59
CA GLY A 288 4.64 19.81 -6.57
C GLY A 288 4.53 19.05 -5.25
N TYR A 289 5.67 18.68 -4.66
CA TYR A 289 5.74 18.06 -3.33
C TYR A 289 5.16 18.96 -2.23
N PHE A 290 5.57 20.23 -2.18
CA PHE A 290 5.02 21.18 -1.22
C PHE A 290 3.56 21.54 -1.49
N ALA A 291 3.13 21.53 -2.75
CA ALA A 291 1.72 21.68 -3.12
C ALA A 291 0.86 20.52 -2.59
N LEU A 292 1.32 19.28 -2.75
CA LEU A 292 0.67 18.11 -2.19
C LEU A 292 0.54 18.19 -0.67
N LEU A 293 1.62 18.57 0.03
CA LEU A 293 1.56 18.79 1.47
C LEU A 293 0.61 19.93 1.86
N ALA A 294 0.61 21.03 1.12
CA ALA A 294 -0.31 22.15 1.35
C ALA A 294 -1.78 21.73 1.22
N CYS A 295 -2.10 20.86 0.26
CA CYS A 295 -3.43 20.25 0.12
C CYS A 295 -3.76 19.32 1.29
N LEU A 296 -2.83 18.45 1.69
CA LEU A 296 -3.05 17.47 2.76
C LEU A 296 -3.31 18.15 4.12
N PHE A 297 -2.64 19.29 4.37
CA PHE A 297 -2.80 20.10 5.57
C PHE A 297 -3.85 21.22 5.44
N ASP A 298 -4.72 21.17 4.43
CA ASP A 298 -5.75 22.18 4.20
C ASP A 298 -6.66 22.39 5.43
N GLY A 299 -7.12 23.63 5.66
CA GLY A 299 -7.82 24.01 6.88
C GLY A 299 -6.93 24.33 8.10
N LEU A 300 -5.60 24.20 7.98
CA LEU A 300 -4.64 24.84 8.88
C LEU A 300 -4.16 26.16 8.28
N ASP A 301 -4.54 27.27 8.91
CA ASP A 301 -4.36 28.63 8.37
C ASP A 301 -2.90 28.98 8.01
N ASN A 302 -1.92 28.40 8.69
CA ASN A 302 -0.49 28.71 8.49
C ASN A 302 0.28 27.67 7.65
N SER A 303 -0.34 26.55 7.28
CA SER A 303 0.35 25.46 6.57
C SER A 303 0.86 25.90 5.19
N ARG A 304 -0.01 26.54 4.40
CA ARG A 304 0.34 27.05 3.07
C ARG A 304 1.43 28.12 3.10
N ILE A 305 1.41 29.01 4.10
CA ILE A 305 2.46 30.03 4.29
C ILE A 305 3.80 29.36 4.57
N TYR A 306 3.82 28.40 5.49
CA TYR A 306 5.02 27.63 5.80
C TYR A 306 5.63 26.96 4.56
N PHE A 307 4.80 26.30 3.74
CA PHE A 307 5.28 25.67 2.51
C PHE A 307 5.73 26.68 1.45
N CYS A 308 5.11 27.85 1.36
CA CYS A 308 5.60 28.95 0.53
C CYS A 308 6.99 29.43 0.99
N ASP A 309 7.20 29.57 2.30
CA ASP A 309 8.50 29.99 2.86
C ASP A 309 9.60 28.96 2.57
N GLU A 310 9.31 27.66 2.73
CA GLU A 310 10.28 26.60 2.40
C GLU A 310 10.60 26.58 0.90
N LEU A 311 9.60 26.72 0.04
CA LEU A 311 9.80 26.77 -1.42
C LEU A 311 10.56 28.04 -1.85
N GLU A 312 10.29 29.19 -1.24
CA GLU A 312 11.00 30.44 -1.52
C GLU A 312 12.50 30.33 -1.19
N LYS A 313 12.87 29.62 -0.11
CA LYS A 313 14.29 29.35 0.19
C LYS A 313 14.98 28.60 -0.94
N ILE A 314 14.33 27.58 -1.50
CA ILE A 314 14.84 26.81 -2.65
C ILE A 314 14.97 27.72 -3.87
N ILE A 315 13.91 28.44 -4.24
CA ILE A 315 13.91 29.37 -5.38
C ILE A 315 15.06 30.38 -5.31
N ASN A 316 15.28 30.98 -4.14
CA ASN A 316 16.32 32.00 -3.95
C ASN A 316 17.74 31.44 -4.11
N ALA A 317 17.94 30.16 -3.76
CA ALA A 317 19.21 29.46 -3.93
C ALA A 317 19.41 28.86 -5.34
N SER A 318 18.33 28.67 -6.10
CA SER A 318 18.40 28.16 -7.48
C SER A 318 19.02 29.16 -8.45
N ALA A 319 19.71 28.63 -9.47
CA ALA A 319 20.06 29.39 -10.67
C ALA A 319 18.80 29.92 -11.37
N LEU A 320 18.93 31.04 -12.09
CA LEU A 320 17.80 31.82 -12.61
C LEU A 320 16.88 30.99 -13.51
N GLU A 321 17.47 30.19 -14.39
CA GLU A 321 16.82 29.30 -15.35
C GLU A 321 15.97 28.20 -14.68
N TYR A 322 16.28 27.83 -13.44
CA TYR A 322 15.58 26.77 -12.71
C TYR A 322 14.49 27.28 -11.76
N ARG A 323 14.32 28.60 -11.65
CA ARG A 323 13.31 29.20 -10.76
C ARG A 323 11.89 29.08 -11.29
N ILE A 324 11.74 28.91 -12.60
CA ILE A 324 10.46 29.02 -13.31
C ILE A 324 9.41 28.04 -12.75
N PHE A 325 9.75 26.75 -12.62
CA PHE A 325 8.84 25.70 -12.17
C PHE A 325 8.37 25.92 -10.73
N ASN A 326 9.31 26.24 -9.84
CA ASN A 326 8.99 26.48 -8.44
C ASN A 326 8.21 27.78 -8.24
N TYR A 327 8.41 28.82 -9.06
CA TYR A 327 7.56 30.02 -9.01
C TYR A 327 6.12 29.74 -9.47
N LEU A 328 5.90 28.86 -10.45
CA LEU A 328 4.55 28.42 -10.84
C LEU A 328 3.85 27.76 -9.64
N TRP A 329 4.52 26.81 -8.99
CA TRP A 329 3.99 26.16 -7.79
C TRP A 329 3.79 27.13 -6.63
N LEU A 330 4.69 28.08 -6.41
CA LEU A 330 4.57 29.10 -5.36
C LEU A 330 3.26 29.87 -5.49
N MET A 331 2.86 30.23 -6.72
CA MET A 331 1.58 30.92 -6.95
C MET A 331 0.37 30.05 -6.67
N LEU A 332 0.45 28.74 -6.92
CA LEU A 332 -0.63 27.79 -6.66
C LEU A 332 -0.80 27.50 -5.17
N ILE A 333 0.32 27.41 -4.43
CA ILE A 333 0.32 27.13 -2.98
C ILE A 333 -0.13 28.36 -2.19
N ALA A 334 0.27 29.57 -2.62
CA ALA A 334 0.03 30.80 -1.89
C ALA A 334 -1.46 31.00 -1.51
N PRO A 335 -1.77 31.33 -0.25
CA PRO A 335 -3.14 31.63 0.15
C PRO A 335 -3.72 32.79 -0.65
N ARG A 336 -4.97 32.68 -1.10
CA ARG A 336 -5.70 33.77 -1.78
C ARG A 336 -6.14 34.92 -0.86
N LYS A 337 -5.49 35.07 0.29
CA LYS A 337 -5.70 36.13 1.28
C LYS A 337 -4.54 37.14 1.21
N GLN A 338 -4.67 38.26 1.93
CA GLN A 338 -3.62 39.29 2.01
C GLN A 338 -2.25 38.72 2.42
N THR A 339 -2.23 37.63 3.19
CA THR A 339 -1.01 36.95 3.64
C THR A 339 -0.27 36.22 2.52
N GLY A 340 -0.94 35.78 1.46
CA GLY A 340 -0.29 35.13 0.31
C GLY A 340 0.06 36.07 -0.84
N LYS A 341 -0.50 37.29 -0.83
CA LYS A 341 -0.31 38.30 -1.90
C LYS A 341 1.17 38.55 -2.20
N THR A 342 2.01 38.60 -1.18
CA THR A 342 3.45 38.83 -1.35
C THR A 342 4.13 37.77 -2.20
N TYR A 343 3.76 36.49 -2.08
CA TYR A 343 4.34 35.41 -2.88
C TYR A 343 3.84 35.47 -4.33
N ILE A 344 2.55 35.75 -4.52
CA ILE A 344 1.95 35.90 -5.85
C ILE A 344 2.58 37.09 -6.59
N ASP A 345 2.71 38.24 -5.92
CA ASP A 345 3.32 39.44 -6.49
C ASP A 345 4.79 39.19 -6.86
N LYS A 346 5.57 38.52 -5.98
CA LYS A 346 6.96 38.14 -6.27
C LYS A 346 7.08 37.24 -7.49
N ALA A 347 6.27 36.18 -7.56
CA ALA A 347 6.28 35.24 -8.68
C ALA A 347 5.86 35.93 -9.98
N SER A 348 4.78 36.72 -9.94
CA SER A 348 4.30 37.50 -11.10
C SER A 348 5.37 38.46 -11.62
N GLN A 349 6.05 39.17 -10.71
CA GLN A 349 7.13 40.08 -11.08
C GLN A 349 8.31 39.34 -11.71
N PHE A 350 8.70 38.18 -11.18
CA PHE A 350 9.73 37.34 -11.79
C PHE A 350 9.41 37.00 -13.25
N PHE A 351 8.19 36.54 -13.55
CA PHE A 351 7.82 36.20 -14.92
C PHE A 351 7.82 37.41 -15.87
N VAL A 352 7.40 38.57 -15.38
CA VAL A 352 7.44 39.83 -16.15
C VAL A 352 8.88 40.25 -16.42
N ASP A 353 9.75 40.20 -15.41
CA ASP A 353 11.16 40.62 -15.53
C ASP A 353 11.96 39.72 -16.48
N GLN A 354 11.61 38.44 -16.54
CA GLN A 354 12.20 37.48 -17.47
C GLN A 354 11.56 37.50 -18.87
N ASN A 355 10.58 38.38 -19.12
CA ASN A 355 9.79 38.44 -20.35
C ASN A 355 9.08 37.12 -20.71
N PHE A 356 8.76 36.29 -19.72
CA PHE A 356 7.98 35.08 -19.94
C PHE A 356 6.51 35.40 -20.19
N PHE A 357 5.96 36.40 -19.48
CA PHE A 357 4.56 36.81 -19.59
C PHE A 357 4.41 38.33 -19.57
N SER A 358 3.36 38.82 -20.23
CA SER A 358 2.94 40.22 -20.05
C SER A 358 2.45 40.44 -18.61
N LYS A 359 2.46 41.69 -18.14
CA LYS A 359 1.94 42.04 -16.80
C LYS A 359 0.48 41.61 -16.58
N GLU A 360 -0.32 41.63 -17.65
CA GLU A 360 -1.72 41.22 -17.63
C GLU A 360 -1.88 39.70 -17.52
N ILE A 361 -1.05 38.94 -18.23
CA ILE A 361 -1.03 37.47 -18.14
C ILE A 361 -0.48 37.05 -16.77
N ALA A 362 0.64 37.64 -16.33
CA ALA A 362 1.28 37.41 -15.04
C ALA A 362 0.31 37.54 -13.85
N ALA A 363 -0.53 38.59 -13.86
CA ALA A 363 -1.52 38.83 -12.83
C ALA A 363 -2.64 37.77 -12.78
N ASN A 364 -2.83 37.00 -13.85
CA ASN A 364 -3.89 36.01 -14.00
C ASN A 364 -3.38 34.57 -14.07
N LEU A 365 -2.06 34.32 -14.08
CA LEU A 365 -1.49 32.96 -14.17
C LEU A 365 -2.10 31.98 -13.16
N PRO A 366 -2.43 32.44 -11.93
CA PRO A 366 -3.43 31.89 -11.03
C PRO A 366 -4.37 30.85 -11.58
N PHE A 367 -5.02 31.28 -12.65
CA PHE A 367 -6.24 30.76 -13.21
C PHE A 367 -6.02 30.19 -14.62
N LEU A 368 -4.79 30.21 -15.14
CA LEU A 368 -4.48 29.95 -16.56
C LEU A 368 -3.54 28.74 -16.82
N ALA A 369 -2.88 28.15 -15.81
CA ALA A 369 -1.79 27.21 -16.05
C ALA A 369 -2.25 25.76 -16.29
N ASP A 370 -2.31 25.25 -17.54
CA ASP A 370 -2.52 23.84 -17.92
C ASP A 370 -1.23 23.13 -18.41
N ASP A 371 -1.20 21.79 -18.50
CA ASP A 371 -0.04 20.97 -18.90
C ASP A 371 0.40 21.24 -20.35
N GLU A 372 -0.52 21.61 -21.24
CA GLU A 372 -0.18 22.12 -22.58
C GLU A 372 0.60 23.44 -22.51
N LEU A 373 0.43 24.27 -21.48
CA LEU A 373 1.23 25.49 -21.28
C LEU A 373 2.68 25.19 -20.90
N LEU A 374 2.95 24.01 -20.31
CA LEU A 374 4.28 23.50 -19.98
C LEU A 374 4.92 22.75 -21.16
N TYR A 375 4.12 22.00 -21.92
CA TYR A 375 4.55 21.27 -23.13
C TYR A 375 4.80 22.22 -24.31
N ASP A 376 3.96 23.24 -24.50
CA ASP A 376 4.16 24.30 -25.48
C ASP A 376 5.34 25.20 -25.09
N PHE A 377 5.63 25.40 -23.80
CA PHE A 377 6.83 26.13 -23.36
C PHE A 377 8.14 25.40 -23.72
N GLN A 378 8.12 24.07 -23.77
CA GLN A 378 9.26 23.28 -24.20
C GLN A 378 9.48 23.36 -25.73
N ASN A 379 8.44 23.73 -26.50
CA ASN A 379 8.43 23.64 -27.96
C ASN A 379 8.25 24.99 -28.69
N ALA A 380 7.77 26.05 -28.03
CA ALA A 380 7.42 27.32 -28.66
C ALA A 380 8.47 28.39 -28.39
N HIS A 381 9.33 28.60 -29.39
CA HIS A 381 10.03 29.87 -29.56
C HIS A 381 9.21 30.89 -30.37
N ASP A 382 8.06 30.53 -30.93
CA ASP A 382 7.24 31.46 -31.74
C ASP A 382 5.72 31.23 -31.54
N GLU A 383 5.03 32.33 -31.28
CA GLU A 383 3.58 32.61 -31.39
C GLU A 383 2.58 31.78 -30.55
N PHE A 384 2.25 32.31 -29.35
CA PHE A 384 1.13 31.86 -28.51
C PHE A 384 -0.14 32.72 -28.73
N SER A 385 -1.31 32.09 -28.95
CA SER A 385 -2.64 32.76 -28.95
C SER A 385 -3.55 32.19 -27.86
N ALA A 386 -3.78 32.96 -26.80
CA ALA A 386 -4.43 32.57 -25.53
C ALA A 386 -5.96 32.39 -25.56
N GLY A 387 -6.57 32.17 -26.74
CA GLY A 387 -8.00 32.45 -26.96
C GLY A 387 -9.01 31.35 -26.63
N GLU A 388 -8.67 30.05 -26.74
CA GLU A 388 -9.68 28.98 -26.78
C GLU A 388 -9.39 27.77 -25.85
N PHE A 389 -8.50 27.94 -24.87
CA PHE A 389 -7.92 26.81 -24.12
C PHE A 389 -8.59 26.46 -22.78
N PHE A 390 -9.55 27.27 -22.32
CA PHE A 390 -10.09 27.17 -20.97
C PHE A 390 -11.48 26.52 -20.95
N ASN A 391 -11.51 25.19 -20.86
CA ASN A 391 -12.67 24.49 -20.31
C ASN A 391 -12.32 23.77 -19.00
N LYS A 392 -13.24 23.88 -18.04
CA LYS A 392 -13.14 23.43 -16.65
C LYS A 392 -12.65 21.98 -16.54
N SER A 393 -11.65 21.74 -15.70
CA SER A 393 -11.42 20.41 -15.15
C SER A 393 -12.50 20.12 -14.10
N ASP A 394 -13.51 19.33 -14.44
CA ASP A 394 -14.65 18.95 -13.59
C ASP A 394 -14.27 18.00 -12.41
N TYR A 395 -13.04 18.06 -11.89
CA TYR A 395 -12.64 17.23 -10.76
C TYR A 395 -13.22 17.74 -9.44
N GLU A 396 -14.23 17.04 -8.91
CA GLU A 396 -14.55 17.10 -7.48
C GLU A 396 -13.40 16.47 -6.67
N VAL A 397 -12.32 17.22 -6.45
CA VAL A 397 -11.20 16.68 -5.65
C VAL A 397 -11.63 16.57 -4.18
N ASN A 398 -11.86 15.36 -3.71
CA ASN A 398 -12.16 15.06 -2.32
C ASN A 398 -10.87 14.63 -1.58
N THR A 399 -10.96 14.52 -0.25
CA THR A 399 -9.85 14.04 0.60
C THR A 399 -9.30 12.69 0.17
N GLU A 400 -10.14 11.86 -0.43
CA GLU A 400 -9.80 10.51 -0.85
C GLU A 400 -8.85 10.50 -2.06
N LEU A 401 -9.19 11.24 -3.13
CA LEU A 401 -8.33 11.38 -4.31
C LEU A 401 -6.97 11.98 -3.93
N LEU A 402 -6.97 12.95 -3.01
CA LEU A 402 -5.75 13.55 -2.47
C LEU A 402 -4.92 12.52 -1.67
N THR A 403 -5.56 11.66 -0.90
CA THR A 403 -4.89 10.58 -0.15
C THR A 403 -4.26 9.57 -1.11
N GLN A 404 -4.99 9.14 -2.14
CA GLN A 404 -4.47 8.23 -3.17
C GLN A 404 -3.30 8.85 -3.95
N THR A 405 -3.39 10.13 -4.29
CA THR A 405 -2.30 10.90 -4.93
C THR A 405 -1.04 10.88 -4.06
N ALA A 406 -1.19 11.07 -2.75
CA ALA A 406 -0.08 11.03 -1.82
C ALA A 406 0.52 9.62 -1.65
N ILE A 407 -0.32 8.59 -1.64
CA ILE A 407 0.13 7.19 -1.62
C ILE A 407 0.88 6.86 -2.92
N ALA A 408 0.38 7.30 -4.07
CA ALA A 408 1.03 7.09 -5.37
C ALA A 408 2.43 7.70 -5.39
N ALA A 409 2.60 8.93 -4.90
CA ALA A 409 3.91 9.55 -4.76
C ALA A 409 4.90 8.73 -3.89
N LEU A 410 4.40 7.93 -2.94
CA LEU A 410 5.22 7.05 -2.09
C LEU A 410 5.58 5.72 -2.74
N VAL A 411 4.68 5.12 -3.55
CA VAL A 411 4.79 3.71 -3.96
C VAL A 411 4.84 3.46 -5.46
N ASP A 412 4.42 4.43 -6.27
CA ASP A 412 4.30 4.27 -7.73
C ASP A 412 5.25 5.24 -8.47
N PRO A 413 6.30 4.73 -9.13
CA PRO A 413 7.24 5.55 -9.89
C PRO A 413 6.65 6.11 -11.20
N GLY A 414 5.46 5.66 -11.64
CA GLY A 414 4.87 6.00 -12.93
C GLY A 414 3.87 7.17 -12.96
N THR A 415 3.41 7.68 -11.82
CA THR A 415 2.19 8.54 -11.73
C THR A 415 2.44 10.06 -11.68
N ASN A 416 3.63 10.55 -12.01
CA ASN A 416 3.99 11.96 -11.79
C ASN A 416 3.15 12.99 -12.59
N GLU A 417 2.66 12.67 -13.79
CA GLU A 417 1.88 13.62 -14.61
C GLU A 417 0.45 13.83 -14.08
N GLU A 418 -0.25 12.75 -13.71
CA GLU A 418 -1.64 12.82 -13.19
C GLU A 418 -1.72 13.54 -11.83
N ILE A 419 -0.65 13.46 -11.03
CA ILE A 419 -0.55 14.13 -9.72
C ILE A 419 -0.63 15.66 -9.88
N GLY A 420 0.00 16.23 -10.91
CA GLY A 420 0.03 17.68 -11.15
C GLY A 420 -1.38 18.25 -11.39
N GLN A 421 -2.17 17.58 -12.22
CA GLN A 421 -3.53 17.98 -12.56
C GLN A 421 -4.47 17.97 -11.34
N ILE A 422 -4.38 16.93 -10.50
CA ILE A 422 -5.19 16.78 -9.29
C ILE A 422 -4.89 17.91 -8.29
N LEU A 423 -3.61 18.21 -8.07
CA LEU A 423 -3.19 19.26 -7.13
C LEU A 423 -3.65 20.65 -7.57
N LYS A 424 -3.53 20.95 -8.86
CA LYS A 424 -4.04 22.19 -9.44
C LYS A 424 -5.54 22.31 -9.24
N ALA A 425 -6.33 21.28 -9.58
CA ALA A 425 -7.77 21.30 -9.41
C ALA A 425 -8.18 21.53 -7.93
N TYR A 426 -7.41 20.99 -6.97
CA TYR A 426 -7.66 21.22 -5.54
C TYR A 426 -7.32 22.65 -5.10
N LEU A 427 -6.14 23.16 -5.46
CA LEU A 427 -5.64 24.45 -4.99
C LEU A 427 -6.39 25.64 -5.59
N LEU A 428 -7.02 25.46 -6.75
CA LEU A 428 -7.80 26.50 -7.41
C LEU A 428 -9.23 26.65 -6.89
N LYS A 429 -9.68 25.77 -5.98
CA LYS A 429 -10.98 25.88 -5.33
C LYS A 429 -11.09 27.25 -4.60
N PRO A 430 -12.27 27.90 -4.66
CA PRO A 430 -12.47 29.24 -4.09
C PRO A 430 -12.16 29.34 -2.58
#